data_AF-A0AA38IMN9-F1
#
_entry.id   AF-A0AA38IMN9-F1
#
_cell.length_a   1.000
_cell.length_b   1.000
_cell.length_c   1.000
_cell.angle_alpha   90.00
_cell.angle_beta   90.00
_cell.angle_gamma   90.00
#
_symmetry.space_group_name_H-M   'P 1'
#
loop_
_entity.id
_entity.type
_entity.pdbx_description
1 polymer ?
#
loop_
_entity_poly.entity_id
_entity_poly.type
_entity_poly.pdbx_seq_one_letter_code
_entity_poly.pdbx_strand_id
1 'polypeptide(L)' 'MDAAKTFFLELPKEKSIDIEFENIEYSVPNGRRGKKPIVKGVSGKFKSGELTAIMGPSGAGKTSLLNILTGFQ' A
#
# COMPACT_ATOMS: atom_id res chain seq x y z
N MET A 1 -45.95 -13.44 15.59
CA MET A 1 -44.79 -13.01 16.40
C MET A 1 -43.57 -13.32 15.59
N ASP A 2 -43.26 -12.34 14.75
CA ASP A 2 -42.13 -12.30 13.83
C ASP A 2 -40.97 -11.67 14.59
N ALA A 3 -39.91 -12.44 14.82
CA ALA A 3 -38.72 -11.97 15.53
C ALA A 3 -37.49 -12.64 14.92
N ALA A 4 -36.79 -11.84 14.12
CA ALA A 4 -35.36 -11.96 13.82
C ALA A 4 -34.91 -13.29 13.20
N LYS A 5 -35.26 -13.52 11.92
CA LYS A 5 -34.23 -14.05 11.01
C LYS A 5 -33.18 -12.97 10.88
N THR A 6 -32.15 -13.04 11.73
CA THR A 6 -30.93 -12.25 11.61
C THR A 6 -30.37 -12.50 10.21
N PHE A 7 -30.68 -11.59 9.29
CA PHE A 7 -30.03 -11.46 8.00
C PHE A 7 -28.57 -11.10 8.28
N PHE A 8 -27.74 -12.10 8.55
CA PHE A 8 -26.34 -11.98 8.15
C PHE A 8 -26.39 -11.93 6.64
N LEU A 9 -26.22 -10.72 6.09
CA LEU A 9 -25.79 -10.55 4.72
C LEU A 9 -24.53 -11.42 4.60
N GLU A 10 -24.64 -12.59 3.97
CA GLU A 10 -23.46 -13.24 3.40
C GLU A 10 -22.97 -12.26 2.34
N LEU A 11 -22.13 -11.32 2.78
CA LEU A 11 -21.34 -10.52 1.87
C LEU A 11 -20.64 -11.54 0.97
N PRO A 12 -20.79 -11.44 -0.36
CA PRO A 12 -20.08 -12.33 -1.26
C PRO A 12 -18.64 -12.31 -0.81
N LYS A 13 -18.06 -13.50 -0.52
CA LYS A 13 -16.70 -13.65 -0.01
C LYS A 13 -15.81 -12.84 -0.95
N GLU A 14 -15.50 -11.60 -0.57
CA GLU A 14 -14.92 -10.65 -1.51
C GLU A 14 -13.66 -11.27 -2.04
N LYS A 15 -13.42 -11.17 -3.35
CA LYS A 15 -12.17 -11.65 -3.92
C LYS A 15 -11.05 -10.94 -3.18
N SER A 16 -10.34 -11.69 -2.34
CA SER A 16 -9.17 -11.23 -1.62
C SER A 16 -8.10 -10.92 -2.65
N ILE A 17 -7.70 -9.65 -2.76
CA ILE A 17 -6.63 -9.21 -3.64
C ILE A 17 -5.39 -8.97 -2.79
N ASP A 18 -4.32 -9.68 -3.14
CA ASP A 18 -2.99 -9.36 -2.64
C ASP A 18 -2.38 -8.25 -3.50
N ILE A 19 -1.62 -7.37 -2.88
CA ILE A 19 -0.81 -6.37 -3.58
C ILE A 19 0.62 -6.86 -3.57
N GLU A 20 1.23 -6.99 -4.74
CA GLU A 20 2.64 -7.34 -4.90
C GLU A 20 3.33 -6.27 -5.73
N PHE A 21 4.55 -5.92 -5.34
CA PHE A 21 5.37 -4.95 -6.02
C PHE A 21 6.81 -5.41 -6.04
N GLU A 22 7.48 -5.18 -7.16
CA GLU A 22 8.84 -5.63 -7.39
C GLU A 22 9.69 -4.45 -7.88
N ASN A 23 10.84 -4.28 -7.24
CA ASN A 23 11.88 -3.33 -7.63
C ASN A 23 11.34 -1.90 -7.85
N ILE A 24 10.47 -1.42 -6.97
CA ILE A 24 9.94 -0.05 -7.04
C ILE A 24 11.10 0.93 -6.79
N GLU A 25 11.32 1.82 -7.75
CA GLU A 25 12.25 2.93 -7.67
C GLU A 25 11.52 4.25 -7.88
N TYR A 26 11.88 5.25 -7.09
CA TYR A 26 11.31 6.59 -7.25
C TYR A 26 12.32 7.66 -6.87
N SER A 27 12.42 8.68 -7.71
CA SER A 27 13.31 9.82 -7.51
C SER A 27 12.59 11.13 -7.81
N VAL A 28 12.86 12.14 -6.99
CA VAL A 28 12.31 13.49 -7.16
C VAL A 28 13.39 14.45 -7.70
N PRO A 29 13.01 15.54 -8.39
CA PRO A 29 13.95 16.61 -8.75
C PRO A 29 14.67 17.16 -7.52
N ASN A 30 15.97 17.43 -7.66
CA ASN A 30 16.85 17.93 -6.61
C ASN A 30 17.64 19.16 -7.10
N GLY A 31 16.92 20.09 -7.76
CA GLY A 31 17.49 21.29 -8.35
C GLY A 31 18.67 20.99 -9.28
N ARG A 32 19.78 21.74 -9.11
CA ARG A 32 21.01 21.55 -9.92
C ARG A 32 21.74 20.24 -9.65
N ARG A 33 21.39 19.51 -8.57
CA ARG A 33 22.01 18.22 -8.21
C ARG A 33 21.35 17.03 -8.90
N GLY A 34 20.46 17.27 -9.86
CA GLY A 34 19.80 16.22 -10.64
C GLY A 34 18.60 15.63 -9.90
N LYS A 35 18.56 14.31 -9.71
CA LYS A 35 17.47 13.60 -9.04
C LYS A 35 17.91 13.06 -7.69
N LYS A 36 17.02 13.11 -6.69
CA LYS A 36 17.22 12.51 -5.37
C LYS A 36 16.41 11.21 -5.29
N PRO A 37 17.05 10.05 -5.08
CA PRO A 37 16.33 8.81 -4.87
C PRO A 37 15.62 8.83 -3.51
N ILE A 38 14.33 8.51 -3.52
CA ILE A 38 13.47 8.40 -2.33
C ILE A 38 13.16 6.94 -2.02
N VAL A 39 12.83 6.15 -3.04
CA VAL A 39 12.63 4.70 -2.95
C VAL A 39 13.65 4.03 -3.87
N LYS A 40 14.33 2.99 -3.37
CA LYS A 40 15.49 2.35 -4.02
C LYS A 40 15.31 0.84 -4.10
N GLY A 41 14.67 0.36 -5.17
CA GLY A 41 14.52 -1.07 -5.46
C GLY A 41 13.78 -1.83 -4.36
N VAL A 42 12.63 -1.31 -3.93
CA VAL A 42 11.84 -1.94 -2.86
C VAL A 42 10.86 -2.94 -3.46
N SER A 43 10.91 -4.17 -2.97
CA SER A 43 9.95 -5.24 -3.30
C SER A 43 9.19 -5.67 -2.05
N GLY A 44 7.97 -6.16 -2.23
CA GLY A 44 7.15 -6.62 -1.11
C GLY A 44 5.75 -7.05 -1.52
N LYS A 45 5.02 -7.57 -0.54
CA LYS A 45 3.67 -8.07 -0.71
C LYS A 45 2.80 -7.68 0.49
N PHE A 46 1.62 -7.13 0.24
CA PHE A 46 0.56 -6.92 1.23
C PHE A 46 -0.53 -7.96 0.97
N LYS A 47 -0.74 -8.85 1.94
CA LYS A 47 -1.73 -9.90 1.83
C LYS A 47 -3.09 -9.42 2.28
N SER A 48 -4.12 -9.85 1.57
CA SER A 48 -5.49 -9.58 1.97
C SER A 48 -5.80 -10.18 3.35
N GLY A 49 -6.48 -9.42 4.20
CA GLY A 49 -6.83 -9.85 5.56
C GLY A 49 -5.71 -9.70 6.60
N GLU A 50 -4.54 -9.18 6.23
CA GLU A 50 -3.44 -8.93 7.16
C GLU A 50 -3.27 -7.43 7.46
N LEU A 51 -3.11 -7.09 8.74
CA LEU A 51 -2.69 -5.74 9.14
C LEU A 51 -1.18 -5.60 8.93
N THR A 52 -0.78 -4.85 7.91
CA THR A 52 0.63 -4.58 7.59
C THR A 52 1.04 -3.18 8.05
N ALA A 53 2.23 -3.06 8.65
CA ALA A 53 2.80 -1.77 9.06
C ALA A 53 4.12 -1.49 8.35
N ILE A 54 4.30 -0.26 7.85
CA ILE A 54 5.57 0.24 7.30
C ILE A 54 6.22 1.14 8.34
N MET A 55 7.43 0.78 8.77
CA MET A 55 8.16 1.47 9.83
C MET A 55 9.49 2.04 9.34
N GLY A 56 10.00 3.05 10.04
CA GLY A 56 11.27 3.70 9.74
C GLY A 56 11.32 5.18 10.16
N PRO A 57 12.49 5.82 10.16
CA PRO A 57 12.66 7.21 10.58
C PRO A 57 11.89 8.19 9.68
N SER A 58 11.73 9.43 10.15
CA SER A 58 11.18 10.51 9.33
C SER A 58 12.04 10.72 8.08
N GLY A 59 11.41 10.93 6.93
CA GLY A 59 12.12 11.08 5.64
C GLY A 59 12.59 9.79 4.97
N ALA A 60 12.32 8.61 5.54
CA ALA A 60 12.73 7.31 4.96
C ALA A 60 11.96 6.91 3.67
N GLY A 61 10.95 7.68 3.24
CA GLY A 61 10.18 7.39 2.03
C GLY A 61 8.91 6.56 2.22
N LYS A 62 8.45 6.34 3.46
CA LYS A 62 7.24 5.54 3.76
C LYS A 62 5.97 6.04 3.06
N THR A 63 5.64 7.32 3.25
CA THR A 63 4.49 7.96 2.57
C THR A 63 4.69 7.99 1.06
N SER A 64 5.92 8.20 0.60
CA SER A 64 6.24 8.16 -0.84
C SER A 64 5.97 6.79 -1.45
N LEU A 65 6.37 5.71 -0.77
CA LEU A 65 6.05 4.33 -1.18
C LEU A 65 4.54 4.11 -1.27
N LEU A 66 3.79 4.53 -0.25
CA LEU A 66 2.32 4.40 -0.26
C LEU A 66 1.66 5.21 -1.39
N ASN A 67 2.12 6.43 -1.67
CA ASN A 67 1.60 7.23 -2.79
C ASN A 67 1.89 6.58 -4.15
N ILE A 68 3.07 5.98 -4.32
CA ILE A 68 3.41 5.25 -5.55
C ILE A 68 2.49 4.05 -5.74
N LEU A 69 2.29 3.24 -4.70
CA LEU A 69 1.44 2.04 -4.76
C LEU A 69 -0.05 2.36 -4.97
N THR A 70 -0.50 3.55 -4.57
CA THR A 70 -1.89 4.00 -4.74
C THR A 70 -2.11 4.83 -6.01
N GLY A 71 -1.05 5.18 -6.75
CA GLY A 71 -1.13 5.95 -7.99
C GLY A 71 -1.27 7.47 -7.84
N PHE A 72 -1.18 8.02 -6.61
CA PHE A 72 -1.36 9.45 -6.30
C PHE A 72 -0.08 10.28 -6.53
N GLN A 73 0.55 10.23 -7.71
CA GLN A 73 1.81 10.96 -7.98
C GLN A 73 1.67 12.49 -7.89
#